data_AF-A0A328BMF0-F1
#
_entry.id   AF-A0A328BMF0-F1
#
_cell.length_a   1.000
_cell.length_b   1.000
_cell.length_c   1.000
_cell.angle_alpha   90.00
_cell.angle_beta   90.00
_cell.angle_gamma   90.00
#
_symmetry.space_group_name_H-M   'P 1'
#
loop_
_entity.id
_entity.type
_entity.pdbx_description
1 polymer ?
#
loop_
_entity_poly.entity_id
_entity_poly.type
_entity_poly.pdbx_seq_one_letter_code
_entity_poly.pdbx_strand_id
1 'polypeptide(L)'
;MTEAQKDNTKAPIRKPKAESYDISRSDETLTLAKDLANFIKENKLTTSVQGKEFVNVEGWQYAGSRLGIVPIVDHVINMSTDSEIKYQAKVTLFDLRSQHTVGAGFAICSNKEQGKKFYQEFAIASMAQTRAIGKAYRNILAWIIRAAGYEPTPAEEMEYGGNTPDVRPQPVATEPAPMKAVVTEQPAPAVAEPLAPAASNPAYATAQQKEEIIRLLNHPVVTRQEKTKMLLNINKLDQERATQAIANLKKTIDDRENGQVAA
;
A
#
# COMPACT_ATOMS: atom_id res chain seq x y z
N MET A 1 -45.44 -61.18 -29.50
CA MET A 1 -46.48 -60.25 -29.01
C MET A 1 -46.54 -60.46 -27.51
N THR A 2 -46.27 -59.54 -26.60
CA THR A 2 -46.07 -58.08 -26.52
C THR A 2 -45.59 -57.90 -25.06
N GLU A 3 -44.37 -57.41 -24.81
CA GLU A 3 -44.04 -56.03 -24.40
C GLU A 3 -44.83 -55.44 -23.21
N ALA A 4 -44.10 -54.60 -22.44
CA ALA A 4 -44.49 -53.73 -21.32
C ALA A 4 -44.37 -54.36 -19.90
N GLN A 5 -43.76 -53.75 -18.88
CA GLN A 5 -43.14 -52.44 -18.69
C GLN A 5 -42.23 -52.57 -17.44
N LYS A 6 -40.93 -52.26 -17.55
CA LYS A 6 -40.09 -52.01 -16.37
C LYS A 6 -40.19 -50.54 -16.05
N ASP A 7 -40.91 -50.24 -14.98
CA ASP A 7 -41.03 -48.90 -14.42
C ASP A 7 -39.66 -48.46 -13.88
N ASN A 8 -39.04 -47.50 -14.57
CA ASN A 8 -37.71 -46.99 -14.25
C ASN A 8 -37.82 -45.50 -13.93
N THR A 9 -38.39 -45.20 -12.76
CA THR A 9 -38.48 -43.85 -12.23
C THR A 9 -37.10 -43.39 -11.76
N LYS A 10 -36.26 -42.96 -12.69
CA LYS A 10 -35.07 -42.17 -12.38
C LYS A 10 -35.52 -40.78 -11.92
N ALA A 11 -35.42 -40.53 -10.61
CA ALA A 11 -35.54 -39.19 -10.07
C ALA A 11 -34.57 -38.23 -10.79
N PRO A 12 -34.99 -37.00 -11.15
CA PRO A 12 -34.12 -36.07 -11.85
C PRO A 12 -33.00 -35.64 -10.90
N ILE A 13 -31.77 -36.00 -11.24
CA ILE A 13 -30.56 -35.49 -10.60
C ILE A 13 -30.57 -33.98 -10.84
N ARG A 14 -30.88 -33.20 -9.78
CA ARG A 14 -30.76 -31.74 -9.79
C ARG A 14 -29.27 -31.44 -10.02
N LYS A 15 -28.93 -31.08 -11.26
CA LYS A 15 -27.62 -30.50 -11.56
C LYS A 15 -27.44 -29.29 -10.64
N PRO A 16 -26.31 -29.14 -9.94
CA PRO A 16 -26.05 -27.94 -9.17
C PRO A 16 -26.07 -26.77 -10.14
N LYS A 17 -27.10 -25.93 -10.05
CA LYS A 17 -27.19 -24.70 -10.84
C LYS A 17 -26.04 -23.85 -10.31
N ALA A 18 -25.03 -23.59 -11.14
CA ALA A 18 -24.02 -22.61 -10.78
C ALA A 18 -24.77 -21.31 -10.50
N GLU A 19 -24.81 -20.87 -9.24
CA GLU A 19 -25.42 -19.59 -8.90
C GLU A 19 -24.54 -18.53 -9.54
N SER A 20 -25.00 -17.99 -10.67
CA SER A 20 -24.31 -16.90 -11.33
C SER A 20 -24.90 -15.61 -10.79
N TYR A 21 -24.12 -14.87 -10.01
CA TYR A 21 -24.51 -13.56 -9.52
C TYR A 21 -24.21 -12.52 -10.59
N ASP A 22 -25.18 -11.67 -10.91
CA ASP A 22 -25.01 -10.53 -11.81
C ASP A 22 -24.74 -9.25 -11.00
N ILE A 23 -23.62 -8.59 -11.29
CA ILE A 23 -23.19 -7.36 -10.62
C ILE A 23 -24.15 -6.20 -10.93
N SER A 24 -24.85 -6.24 -12.07
CA SER A 24 -25.81 -5.22 -12.47
C SER A 24 -27.13 -5.30 -11.68
N ARG A 25 -27.37 -6.40 -10.95
CA ARG A 25 -28.60 -6.63 -10.18
C ARG A 25 -28.39 -6.36 -8.70
N SER A 26 -29.13 -5.38 -8.17
CA SER A 26 -28.98 -4.90 -6.79
C SER A 26 -29.39 -5.93 -5.73
N ASP A 27 -30.37 -6.77 -6.02
CA ASP A 27 -30.88 -7.83 -5.12
C ASP A 27 -29.86 -8.96 -4.94
N GLU A 28 -29.25 -9.39 -6.05
CA GLU A 28 -28.23 -10.44 -6.05
C GLU A 28 -26.94 -9.96 -5.35
N THR A 29 -26.57 -8.71 -5.54
CA THR A 29 -25.35 -8.13 -4.94
C THR A 29 -25.46 -7.88 -3.44
N LEU A 30 -26.63 -7.54 -2.92
CA LEU A 30 -26.87 -7.48 -1.47
C LEU A 30 -26.87 -8.87 -0.81
N THR A 31 -27.33 -9.89 -1.53
CA THR A 31 -27.25 -11.29 -1.07
C THR A 31 -25.80 -11.74 -1.01
N LEU A 32 -25.04 -11.45 -2.07
CA LEU A 32 -23.60 -11.71 -2.13
C LEU A 32 -22.84 -11.03 -0.98
N ALA A 33 -23.18 -9.79 -0.65
CA ALA A 33 -22.54 -9.07 0.47
C ALA A 33 -22.76 -9.78 1.82
N LYS A 34 -23.95 -10.34 2.06
CA LYS A 34 -24.26 -11.11 3.28
C LYS A 34 -23.52 -12.44 3.32
N ASP A 35 -23.50 -13.16 2.22
CA ASP A 35 -22.79 -14.44 2.12
C ASP A 35 -21.28 -14.24 2.31
N LEU A 36 -20.75 -13.18 1.71
CA LEU A 36 -19.37 -12.76 1.86
C LEU A 36 -19.04 -12.41 3.31
N ALA A 37 -19.93 -11.68 4.00
CA ALA A 37 -19.76 -11.36 5.41
C ALA A 37 -19.66 -12.60 6.30
N ASN A 38 -20.54 -13.58 6.07
CA ASN A 38 -20.52 -14.84 6.81
C ASN A 38 -19.23 -15.63 6.52
N PHE A 39 -18.86 -15.77 5.24
CA PHE A 39 -17.67 -16.51 4.84
C PHE A 39 -16.38 -15.91 5.42
N ILE A 40 -16.22 -14.58 5.33
CA ILE A 40 -15.05 -13.88 5.85
C ILE A 40 -14.95 -14.05 7.37
N LYS A 41 -16.06 -13.94 8.10
CA LYS A 41 -16.11 -14.07 9.55
C LYS A 41 -15.83 -15.50 10.01
N GLU A 42 -16.46 -16.49 9.38
CA GLU A 42 -16.29 -17.92 9.72
C GLU A 42 -14.85 -18.39 9.49
N ASN A 43 -14.21 -17.91 8.42
CA ASN A 43 -12.87 -18.33 8.02
C ASN A 43 -11.77 -17.38 8.52
N LYS A 44 -12.11 -16.33 9.27
CA LYS A 44 -11.17 -15.34 9.82
C LYS A 44 -10.26 -14.71 8.75
N LEU A 45 -10.86 -14.34 7.61
CA LEU A 45 -10.14 -13.77 6.46
C LEU A 45 -9.96 -12.25 6.56
N THR A 46 -9.80 -11.75 7.77
CA THR A 46 -9.60 -10.32 8.04
C THR A 46 -8.37 -10.11 8.88
N THR A 47 -7.72 -8.99 8.68
CA THR A 47 -6.75 -8.47 9.62
C THR A 47 -7.22 -7.17 10.24
N SER A 48 -7.16 -7.09 11.57
CA SER A 48 -7.53 -5.89 12.31
C SER A 48 -6.36 -4.91 12.38
N VAL A 49 -6.55 -3.70 11.84
CA VAL A 49 -5.56 -2.62 11.90
C VAL A 49 -6.25 -1.38 12.48
N GLN A 50 -5.74 -0.85 13.59
CA GLN A 50 -6.28 0.33 14.27
C GLN A 50 -7.79 0.21 14.59
N GLY A 51 -8.25 -0.97 15.00
CA GLY A 51 -9.66 -1.23 15.34
C GLY A 51 -10.61 -1.37 14.16
N LYS A 52 -10.10 -1.39 12.93
CA LYS A 52 -10.86 -1.65 11.71
C LYS A 52 -10.48 -3.00 11.10
N GLU A 53 -11.43 -3.67 10.46
CA GLU A 53 -11.21 -4.97 9.83
C GLU A 53 -11.01 -4.83 8.32
N PHE A 54 -9.84 -5.28 7.85
CA PHE A 54 -9.46 -5.28 6.44
C PHE A 54 -9.48 -6.70 5.91
N VAL A 55 -10.12 -6.91 4.76
CA VAL A 55 -10.25 -8.24 4.17
C VAL A 55 -8.95 -8.64 3.48
N ASN A 56 -8.47 -9.85 3.78
CA ASN A 56 -7.29 -10.45 3.13
C ASN A 56 -7.62 -10.81 1.67
N VAL A 57 -6.59 -10.97 0.84
CA VAL A 57 -6.73 -11.25 -0.59
C VAL A 57 -7.63 -12.46 -0.89
N GLU A 58 -7.64 -13.48 -0.03
CA GLU A 58 -8.48 -14.67 -0.18
C GLU A 58 -9.98 -14.33 -0.11
N GLY A 59 -10.37 -13.37 0.73
CA GLY A 59 -11.75 -12.89 0.79
C GLY A 59 -12.17 -12.15 -0.49
N TRP A 60 -11.25 -11.38 -1.08
CA TRP A 60 -11.47 -10.72 -2.38
C TRP A 60 -11.58 -11.74 -3.52
N GLN A 61 -10.73 -12.77 -3.52
CA GLN A 61 -10.78 -13.86 -4.49
C GLN A 61 -12.07 -14.67 -4.37
N TYR A 62 -12.55 -14.92 -3.14
CA TYR A 62 -13.83 -15.58 -2.92
C TYR A 62 -14.99 -14.76 -3.52
N ALA A 63 -15.04 -13.46 -3.24
CA ALA A 63 -16.05 -12.56 -3.82
C ALA A 63 -16.01 -12.58 -5.36
N GLY A 64 -14.81 -12.48 -5.95
CA GLY A 64 -14.60 -12.58 -7.39
C GLY A 64 -15.08 -13.91 -7.98
N SER A 65 -14.76 -15.02 -7.31
CA SER A 65 -15.12 -16.36 -7.77
C SER A 65 -16.64 -16.56 -7.86
N ARG A 66 -17.41 -15.96 -6.96
CA ARG A 66 -18.88 -16.01 -6.97
C ARG A 66 -19.49 -15.25 -8.15
N LEU A 67 -18.76 -14.27 -8.67
CA LEU A 67 -19.09 -13.50 -9.86
C LEU A 67 -18.48 -14.09 -11.15
N GLY A 68 -17.77 -15.22 -11.06
CA GLY A 68 -17.05 -15.80 -12.21
C GLY A 68 -15.83 -14.99 -12.65
N ILE A 69 -15.32 -14.11 -11.79
CA ILE A 69 -14.18 -13.23 -12.06
C ILE A 69 -12.92 -13.79 -11.42
N VAL A 70 -11.92 -14.10 -12.23
CA VAL A 70 -10.64 -14.67 -11.79
C VAL A 70 -9.48 -13.70 -12.03
N PRO A 71 -8.43 -13.71 -11.18
CA PRO A 71 -7.26 -12.89 -11.42
C PRO A 71 -6.28 -13.61 -12.36
N ILE A 72 -5.69 -12.87 -13.27
CA ILE A 72 -4.61 -13.31 -14.17
C ILE A 72 -3.41 -12.42 -13.90
N VAL A 73 -2.28 -13.02 -13.51
CA VAL A 73 -1.02 -12.28 -13.36
C VAL A 73 -0.47 -12.01 -14.76
N ASP A 74 -0.51 -10.75 -15.19
CA ASP A 74 0.01 -10.36 -16.50
C ASP A 74 1.55 -10.44 -16.51
N HIS A 75 2.19 -9.88 -15.48
CA HIS A 75 3.63 -9.93 -15.34
C HIS A 75 4.07 -9.58 -13.92
N VAL A 76 5.28 -10.03 -13.59
CA VAL A 76 6.01 -9.70 -12.37
C VAL A 76 7.41 -9.30 -12.80
N ILE A 77 7.71 -8.01 -12.69
CA ILE A 77 8.95 -7.40 -13.18
C ILE A 77 9.87 -7.15 -11.98
N ASN A 78 11.11 -7.64 -12.09
CA ASN A 78 12.17 -7.31 -11.15
C ASN A 78 12.64 -5.86 -11.41
N MET A 79 12.52 -5.01 -10.40
CA MET A 79 12.97 -3.61 -10.40
C MET A 79 14.05 -3.37 -9.33
N SER A 80 14.75 -4.43 -8.95
CA SER A 80 15.76 -4.41 -7.88
C SER A 80 16.99 -3.60 -8.29
N THR A 81 17.70 -3.11 -7.27
CA THR A 81 19.02 -2.47 -7.39
C THR A 81 20.00 -3.23 -6.49
N ASP A 82 21.29 -2.93 -6.56
CA ASP A 82 22.32 -3.54 -5.70
C ASP A 82 22.04 -3.43 -4.18
N SER A 83 21.16 -2.49 -3.79
CA SER A 83 20.82 -2.20 -2.39
C SER A 83 19.37 -2.50 -2.01
N GLU A 84 18.53 -2.92 -2.96
CA GLU A 84 17.09 -3.03 -2.77
C GLU A 84 16.50 -4.14 -3.63
N ILE A 85 15.76 -5.03 -2.98
CA ILE A 85 14.94 -6.01 -3.68
C ILE A 85 13.58 -5.37 -3.91
N LYS A 86 13.16 -5.23 -5.17
CA LYS A 86 11.93 -4.56 -5.55
C LYS A 86 11.27 -5.25 -6.72
N TYR A 87 9.96 -5.47 -6.62
CA TYR A 87 9.16 -6.10 -7.65
C TYR A 87 7.88 -5.32 -7.92
N GLN A 88 7.53 -5.24 -9.20
CA GLN A 88 6.23 -4.75 -9.65
C GLN A 88 5.43 -5.90 -10.22
N ALA A 89 4.16 -6.02 -9.82
CA ALA A 89 3.22 -6.95 -10.44
C ALA A 89 2.05 -6.20 -11.07
N LYS A 90 1.59 -6.69 -12.22
CA LYS A 90 0.32 -6.31 -12.84
C LYS A 90 -0.58 -7.53 -12.88
N VAL A 91 -1.83 -7.35 -12.45
CA VAL A 91 -2.86 -8.37 -12.48
C VAL A 91 -4.07 -7.81 -13.21
N THR A 92 -4.62 -8.59 -14.13
CA THR A 92 -5.92 -8.33 -14.76
C THR A 92 -6.98 -9.24 -14.17
N LEU A 93 -8.24 -8.79 -14.18
CA LEU A 93 -9.38 -9.60 -13.79
C LEU A 93 -10.13 -10.01 -15.04
N PHE A 94 -10.32 -11.31 -15.20
CA PHE A 94 -11.00 -11.90 -16.35
C PHE A 94 -12.35 -12.47 -15.92
N ASP A 95 -13.41 -12.04 -16.60
CA ASP A 95 -14.74 -12.62 -16.39
C ASP A 95 -14.92 -13.82 -17.30
N LEU A 96 -15.10 -14.99 -16.69
CA LEU A 96 -15.29 -16.25 -17.41
C LEU A 96 -16.61 -16.30 -18.21
N ARG A 97 -17.59 -15.46 -17.88
CA ARG A 97 -18.89 -15.41 -18.57
C ARG A 97 -18.82 -14.55 -19.82
N SER A 98 -18.38 -13.30 -19.68
CA SER A 98 -18.27 -12.37 -20.82
C SER A 98 -16.99 -12.55 -21.64
N GLN A 99 -16.02 -13.34 -21.15
CA GLN A 99 -14.71 -13.56 -21.78
C GLN A 99 -13.93 -12.25 -22.01
N HIS A 100 -14.15 -11.25 -21.16
CA HIS A 100 -13.48 -9.96 -21.22
C HIS A 100 -12.73 -9.65 -19.94
N THR A 101 -11.70 -8.80 -20.06
CA THR A 101 -11.04 -8.19 -18.92
C THR A 101 -11.93 -7.11 -18.32
N VAL A 102 -12.27 -7.25 -17.04
CA VAL A 102 -13.19 -6.36 -16.30
C VAL A 102 -12.49 -5.40 -15.35
N GLY A 103 -11.20 -5.63 -15.08
CA GLY A 103 -10.43 -4.78 -14.18
C GLY A 103 -8.95 -5.09 -14.23
N ALA A 104 -8.14 -4.22 -13.61
CA ALA A 104 -6.72 -4.41 -13.45
C ALA A 104 -6.21 -3.76 -12.16
N GLY A 105 -5.11 -4.28 -11.64
CA GLY A 105 -4.42 -3.81 -10.45
C GLY A 105 -2.91 -3.87 -10.65
N PHE A 106 -2.23 -2.87 -10.10
CA PHE A 106 -0.78 -2.79 -10.11
C PHE A 106 -0.31 -2.62 -8.67
N ALA A 107 0.76 -3.30 -8.32
CA ALA A 107 1.38 -3.14 -7.02
C ALA A 107 2.89 -3.27 -7.12
N ILE A 108 3.57 -2.58 -6.21
CA ILE A 108 5.01 -2.65 -6.03
C ILE A 108 5.24 -3.10 -4.60
N CYS A 109 6.17 -4.03 -4.41
CA CYS A 109 6.70 -4.40 -3.11
C CYS A 109 8.22 -4.31 -3.10
N SER A 110 8.77 -3.92 -1.95
CA SER A 110 10.21 -3.76 -1.72
C SER A 110 10.62 -4.26 -0.34
N ASN A 111 11.85 -4.78 -0.22
CA ASN A 111 12.43 -5.12 1.08
C ASN A 111 12.71 -3.89 1.97
N LYS A 112 12.65 -2.67 1.41
CA LYS A 112 12.76 -1.43 2.18
C LYS A 112 11.45 -1.01 2.85
N GLU A 113 10.32 -1.66 2.54
CA GLU A 113 9.09 -1.45 3.31
C GLU A 113 9.28 -1.85 4.78
N GLN A 114 8.55 -1.19 5.67
CA GLN A 114 8.62 -1.45 7.10
C GLN A 114 8.38 -2.93 7.42
N GLY A 115 9.27 -3.53 8.21
CA GLY A 115 9.19 -4.94 8.58
C GLY A 115 9.67 -5.94 7.53
N LYS A 116 10.02 -5.51 6.30
CA LYS A 116 10.38 -6.42 5.18
C LYS A 116 11.87 -6.53 4.88
N LYS A 117 12.73 -5.91 5.70
CA LYS A 117 14.20 -5.84 5.47
C LYS A 117 14.88 -7.19 5.29
N PHE A 118 14.41 -8.23 5.99
CA PHE A 118 15.00 -9.57 6.00
C PHE A 118 14.25 -10.58 5.13
N TYR A 119 13.26 -10.12 4.36
CA TYR A 119 12.48 -11.00 3.52
C TYR A 119 13.28 -11.40 2.29
N GLN A 120 13.13 -12.67 1.90
CA GLN A 120 13.78 -13.23 0.74
C GLN A 120 13.13 -12.70 -0.55
N GLU A 121 13.87 -12.75 -1.65
CA GLU A 121 13.44 -12.18 -2.93
C GLU A 121 12.10 -12.74 -3.41
N PHE A 122 11.92 -14.07 -3.35
CA PHE A 122 10.67 -14.71 -3.74
C PHE A 122 9.47 -14.24 -2.90
N ALA A 123 9.69 -13.89 -1.63
CA ALA A 123 8.63 -13.42 -0.75
C ALA A 123 8.20 -12.01 -1.14
N ILE A 124 9.14 -11.14 -1.53
CA ILE A 124 8.84 -9.78 -2.01
C ILE A 124 8.10 -9.84 -3.35
N ALA A 125 8.52 -10.71 -4.27
CA ALA A 125 7.83 -10.94 -5.53
C ALA A 125 6.40 -11.48 -5.31
N SER A 126 6.22 -12.45 -4.39
CA SER A 126 4.91 -13.00 -4.03
C SER A 126 3.99 -11.95 -3.40
N MET A 127 4.51 -11.12 -2.50
CA MET A 127 3.74 -10.00 -1.93
C MET A 127 3.31 -8.99 -2.98
N ALA A 128 4.17 -8.68 -3.97
CA ALA A 128 3.78 -7.77 -5.05
C ALA A 128 2.58 -8.34 -5.81
N GLN A 129 2.56 -9.65 -6.07
CA GLN A 129 1.44 -10.31 -6.73
C GLN A 129 0.16 -10.26 -5.88
N THR A 130 0.20 -10.68 -4.62
CA THR A 130 -1.00 -10.70 -3.77
C THR A 130 -1.58 -9.30 -3.55
N ARG A 131 -0.71 -8.30 -3.40
CA ARG A 131 -1.11 -6.89 -3.34
C ARG A 131 -1.77 -6.42 -4.65
N ALA A 132 -1.22 -6.78 -5.81
CA ALA A 132 -1.81 -6.45 -7.11
C ALA A 132 -3.18 -7.14 -7.31
N ILE A 133 -3.34 -8.40 -6.87
CA ILE A 133 -4.62 -9.12 -6.88
C ILE A 133 -5.66 -8.38 -6.05
N GLY A 134 -5.33 -8.05 -4.79
CA GLY A 134 -6.21 -7.28 -3.91
C GLY A 134 -6.61 -5.93 -4.52
N LYS A 135 -5.64 -5.22 -5.13
CA LYS A 135 -5.89 -3.95 -5.81
C LYS A 135 -6.82 -4.09 -7.01
N ALA A 136 -6.65 -5.14 -7.80
CA ALA A 136 -7.47 -5.39 -8.98
C ALA A 136 -8.93 -5.64 -8.59
N TYR A 137 -9.17 -6.48 -7.56
CA TYR A 137 -10.52 -6.73 -7.05
C TYR A 137 -11.13 -5.52 -6.37
N ARG A 138 -10.35 -4.76 -5.59
CA ARG A 138 -10.79 -3.51 -4.99
C ARG A 138 -11.43 -2.58 -6.02
N ASN A 139 -10.81 -2.43 -7.18
CA ASN A 139 -11.27 -1.49 -8.19
C ASN A 139 -12.70 -1.76 -8.70
N ILE A 140 -13.20 -3.00 -8.58
CA ILE A 140 -14.53 -3.37 -9.06
C ILE A 140 -15.49 -3.85 -7.96
N LEU A 141 -14.98 -4.42 -6.85
CA LEU A 141 -15.77 -5.04 -5.77
C LEU A 141 -15.75 -4.28 -4.44
N ALA A 142 -15.03 -3.15 -4.33
CA ALA A 142 -14.88 -2.43 -3.05
C ALA A 142 -16.21 -2.09 -2.37
N TRP A 143 -17.23 -1.74 -3.15
CA TRP A 143 -18.56 -1.40 -2.63
C TRP A 143 -19.29 -2.62 -2.05
N ILE A 144 -19.04 -3.83 -2.56
CA ILE A 144 -19.60 -5.09 -2.02
C ILE A 144 -18.96 -5.40 -0.66
N ILE A 145 -17.64 -5.22 -0.56
CA ILE A 145 -16.90 -5.40 0.70
C ILE A 145 -17.37 -4.41 1.76
N ARG A 146 -17.62 -3.15 1.36
CA ARG A 146 -18.19 -2.15 2.26
C ARG A 146 -19.63 -2.49 2.68
N ALA A 147 -20.45 -3.01 1.76
CA ALA A 147 -21.80 -3.49 2.08
C ALA A 147 -21.79 -4.71 3.02
N ALA A 148 -20.73 -5.53 2.97
CA ALA A 148 -20.49 -6.64 3.89
C ALA A 148 -20.00 -6.19 5.29
N GLY A 149 -19.76 -4.89 5.49
CA GLY A 149 -19.36 -4.31 6.78
C GLY A 149 -17.86 -4.21 7.02
N TYR A 150 -17.03 -4.46 6.00
CA TYR A 150 -15.57 -4.38 6.10
C TYR A 150 -15.00 -3.14 5.41
N GLU A 151 -13.73 -2.82 5.70
CA GLU A 151 -13.05 -1.75 5.01
C GLU A 151 -12.79 -2.13 3.53
N PRO A 152 -13.07 -1.24 2.56
CA PRO A 152 -12.90 -1.51 1.13
C PRO A 152 -11.43 -1.52 0.68
N THR A 153 -10.48 -1.45 1.61
CA THR A 153 -9.04 -1.54 1.34
C THR A 153 -8.58 -2.96 1.65
N PRO A 154 -7.88 -3.65 0.72
CA PRO A 154 -7.28 -4.94 1.02
C PRO A 154 -6.26 -4.87 2.15
N ALA A 155 -6.17 -5.92 2.96
CA ALA A 155 -5.20 -5.98 4.06
C ALA A 155 -3.74 -5.86 3.58
N GLU A 156 -3.44 -6.34 2.37
CA GLU A 156 -2.10 -6.31 1.75
C GLU A 156 -1.61 -4.90 1.39
N GLU A 157 -2.54 -3.94 1.29
CA GLU A 157 -2.28 -2.51 1.07
C GLU A 157 -2.13 -1.73 2.39
N MET A 158 -2.41 -2.36 3.54
CA MET A 158 -2.26 -1.72 4.84
C MET A 158 -0.82 -1.86 5.33
N GLU A 159 -0.11 -0.74 5.40
CA GLU A 159 1.21 -0.68 6.01
C GLU A 159 1.08 -0.83 7.52
N TYR A 160 1.63 -1.91 8.08
CA TYR A 160 1.72 -2.12 9.52
C TYR A 160 2.73 -1.12 10.11
N GLY A 161 2.23 0.07 10.48
CA GLY A 161 2.89 0.97 11.44
C GLY A 161 3.61 2.21 10.91
N GLY A 162 3.19 2.77 9.75
CA GLY A 162 3.90 3.90 9.13
C GLY A 162 3.19 5.26 9.12
N ASN A 163 1.86 5.33 9.16
CA ASN A 163 1.16 6.61 8.99
C ASN A 163 0.02 6.79 10.01
N THR A 164 0.36 7.30 11.19
CA THR A 164 -0.61 7.75 12.19
C THR A 164 -0.64 9.29 12.22
N PRO A 165 -1.62 9.96 11.60
CA PRO A 165 -2.23 11.09 12.27
C PRO A 165 -3.07 10.52 13.43
N ASP A 166 -2.80 10.99 14.65
CA ASP A 166 -3.62 10.73 15.83
C ASP A 166 -5.02 11.30 15.59
N VAL A 167 -5.92 10.49 15.03
CA VAL A 167 -7.32 10.85 14.87
C VAL A 167 -8.04 10.32 16.11
N ARG A 168 -8.19 11.20 17.10
CA ARG A 168 -9.18 11.04 18.16
C ARG A 168 -10.53 10.67 17.51
N PRO A 169 -11.25 9.66 18.02
CA PRO A 169 -12.51 9.25 17.42
C PRO A 169 -13.51 10.40 17.49
N GLN A 170 -13.89 10.96 16.34
CA GLN A 170 -15.10 11.76 16.24
C GLN A 170 -16.29 10.81 16.04
N PRO A 171 -17.38 10.96 16.82
CA PRO A 171 -18.56 10.11 16.68
C PRO A 171 -19.23 10.35 15.33
N VAL A 172 -19.60 9.24 14.69
CA VAL A 172 -20.30 9.17 13.40
C VAL A 172 -21.71 9.77 13.54
N ALA A 173 -22.01 10.81 12.78
CA ALA A 173 -23.37 11.34 12.62
C ALA A 173 -23.97 10.88 11.29
N THR A 174 -25.19 10.36 11.36
CA THR A 174 -26.06 9.85 10.29
C THR A 174 -26.63 10.97 9.39
N GLU A 175 -26.73 10.72 8.08
CA GLU A 175 -27.36 11.57 7.02
C GLU A 175 -28.92 11.44 6.96
N PRO A 176 -29.70 12.20 6.11
CA PRO A 176 -29.51 13.53 5.48
C PRO A 176 -30.78 14.47 5.41
N ALA A 177 -30.54 15.73 4.91
CA ALA A 177 -31.42 16.69 4.17
C ALA A 177 -32.32 17.73 4.92
N PRO A 178 -32.75 18.88 4.31
CA PRO A 178 -32.11 19.80 3.33
C PRO A 178 -32.25 21.33 3.67
N MET A 179 -31.70 22.21 2.80
CA MET A 179 -31.85 23.71 2.74
C MET A 179 -31.11 24.51 3.84
N LYS A 180 -30.43 25.64 3.61
CA LYS A 180 -30.56 26.75 2.66
C LYS A 180 -29.23 27.56 2.61
N ALA A 181 -29.01 28.26 1.51
CA ALA A 181 -27.87 29.15 1.29
C ALA A 181 -27.77 30.30 2.31
N VAL A 182 -26.56 30.60 2.78
CA VAL A 182 -26.12 31.96 3.12
C VAL A 182 -24.64 32.10 2.73
N VAL A 183 -24.40 33.03 1.81
CA VAL A 183 -23.11 33.61 1.45
C VAL A 183 -22.74 34.63 2.51
N THR A 184 -21.53 34.57 3.07
CA THR A 184 -20.77 35.73 3.57
C THR A 184 -19.31 35.29 3.71
N GLU A 185 -18.43 35.71 2.82
CA GLU A 185 -17.69 36.99 2.86
C GLU A 185 -16.35 36.81 3.56
N GLN A 186 -15.33 36.72 2.71
CA GLN A 186 -13.92 36.74 3.04
C GLN A 186 -13.51 38.18 3.36
N PRO A 187 -12.69 38.40 4.41
CA PRO A 187 -11.55 39.27 4.19
C PRO A 187 -10.27 38.76 4.87
N ALA A 188 -9.21 38.64 4.07
CA ALA A 188 -7.85 38.98 4.48
C ALA A 188 -7.61 40.45 4.06
N PRO A 189 -6.63 41.24 4.56
CA PRO A 189 -5.28 40.79 4.96
C PRO A 189 -4.61 41.59 6.10
N ALA A 190 -3.30 41.32 6.30
CA ALA A 190 -2.30 42.05 7.12
C ALA A 190 -2.31 41.67 8.62
N VAL A 191 -1.19 41.51 9.34
CA VAL A 191 0.19 41.99 9.19
C VAL A 191 1.11 41.04 9.98
N ALA A 192 2.37 40.91 9.54
CA ALA A 192 3.43 40.24 10.29
C ALA A 192 3.97 41.13 11.41
N GLU A 193 4.25 40.57 12.59
CA GLU A 193 5.46 40.77 13.41
C GLU A 193 5.44 39.88 14.69
N PRO A 194 6.59 39.63 15.36
CA PRO A 194 6.99 38.30 15.79
C PRO A 194 6.90 38.08 17.32
N LEU A 195 6.54 36.86 17.73
CA LEU A 195 6.69 36.41 19.11
C LEU A 195 7.88 35.45 19.21
N ALA A 196 8.87 35.88 19.99
CA ALA A 196 10.08 35.15 20.35
C ALA A 196 9.79 34.08 21.46
N PRO A 197 10.80 33.34 21.94
CA PRO A 197 11.12 31.99 21.50
C PRO A 197 10.80 30.94 22.57
N ALA A 198 10.18 29.83 22.17
CA ALA A 198 10.08 28.64 23.02
C ALA A 198 11.32 27.75 22.81
N ALA A 199 12.02 27.48 23.90
CA ALA A 199 13.29 26.76 23.93
C ALA A 199 13.16 25.25 23.64
N SER A 200 14.30 24.73 23.16
CA SER A 200 14.78 23.34 23.19
C SER A 200 14.03 22.28 22.36
N ASN A 201 14.26 22.31 21.05
CA ASN A 201 14.43 21.08 20.26
C ASN A 201 15.92 20.96 19.88
N PRO A 202 16.53 19.77 19.89
CA PRO A 202 17.89 19.62 19.37
C PRO A 202 17.86 20.01 17.89
N ALA A 203 18.57 21.09 17.55
CA ALA A 203 18.62 21.60 16.18
C ALA A 203 19.39 20.58 15.32
N TYR A 204 18.64 19.71 14.64
CA TYR A 204 19.19 18.80 13.64
C TYR A 204 19.83 19.59 12.50
N ALA A 205 20.83 19.00 11.86
CA ALA A 205 21.54 19.62 10.75
C ALA A 205 20.58 20.15 9.69
N THR A 206 20.77 21.41 9.30
CA THR A 206 19.96 22.09 8.29
C THR A 206 20.13 21.44 6.92
N ALA A 207 19.15 21.62 6.02
CA ALA A 207 19.22 21.06 4.66
C ALA A 207 20.49 21.50 3.92
N GLN A 208 20.91 22.77 4.09
CA GLN A 208 22.12 23.33 3.50
C GLN A 208 23.40 22.64 4.01
N GLN A 209 23.46 22.32 5.32
CA GLN A 209 24.60 21.60 5.89
C GLN A 209 24.68 20.16 5.38
N LYS A 210 23.55 19.48 5.21
CA LYS A 210 23.51 18.12 4.66
C LYS A 210 23.96 18.10 3.19
N GLU A 211 23.54 19.09 2.41
CA GLU A 211 23.95 19.24 1.01
C GLU A 211 25.46 19.48 0.87
N GLU A 212 26.04 20.37 1.68
CA GLU A 212 27.48 20.63 1.68
C GLU A 212 28.29 19.39 2.12
N ILE A 213 27.81 18.62 3.11
CA ILE A 213 28.44 17.35 3.51
C ILE A 213 28.42 16.35 2.35
N ILE A 214 27.28 16.19 1.66
CA ILE A 214 27.16 15.28 0.52
C ILE A 214 28.11 15.69 -0.61
N ARG A 215 28.24 17.00 -0.87
CA ARG A 215 29.14 17.56 -1.87
C ARG A 215 30.61 17.24 -1.55
N LEU A 216 31.05 17.47 -0.31
CA LEU A 216 32.42 17.18 0.13
C LEU A 216 32.72 15.67 0.13
N LEU A 217 31.75 14.82 0.49
CA LEU A 217 31.90 13.37 0.44
C LEU A 217 31.94 12.79 -0.98
N ASN A 218 31.57 13.57 -1.99
CA ASN A 218 31.67 13.16 -3.39
C ASN A 218 33.03 13.49 -4.02
N HIS A 219 33.96 14.05 -3.24
CA HIS A 219 35.32 14.35 -3.70
C HIS A 219 36.14 13.06 -3.94
N PRO A 220 36.95 12.96 -5.02
CA PRO A 220 37.69 11.74 -5.38
C PRO A 220 38.70 11.27 -4.32
N VAL A 221 39.13 12.18 -3.45
CA VAL A 221 40.14 11.95 -2.42
C VAL A 221 39.55 11.39 -1.11
N VAL A 222 38.21 11.37 -1.00
CA VAL A 222 37.48 10.80 0.14
C VAL A 222 37.26 9.31 -0.08
N THR A 223 37.62 8.49 0.91
CA THR A 223 37.52 7.04 0.76
C THR A 223 36.06 6.57 0.80
N ARG A 224 35.77 5.46 0.11
CA ARG A 224 34.43 4.85 0.07
C ARG A 224 33.91 4.47 1.47
N GLN A 225 34.81 4.09 2.38
CA GLN A 225 34.47 3.76 3.76
C GLN A 225 34.05 5.00 4.57
N GLU A 226 34.76 6.13 4.42
CA GLU A 226 34.42 7.41 5.05
C GLU A 226 33.08 7.94 4.52
N LYS A 227 32.87 7.88 3.20
CA LYS A 227 31.61 8.26 2.53
C LYS A 227 30.42 7.47 3.07
N THR A 228 30.55 6.15 3.17
CA THR A 228 29.46 5.28 3.65
C THR A 228 29.13 5.55 5.12
N LYS A 229 30.15 5.71 5.98
CA LYS A 229 29.97 5.96 7.43
C LYS A 229 29.29 7.30 7.71
N MET A 230 29.64 8.34 6.95
CA MET A 230 29.05 9.68 7.11
C MET A 230 27.62 9.74 6.56
N LEU A 231 27.34 9.11 5.41
CA LEU A 231 25.98 9.07 4.83
C LEU A 231 24.99 8.32 5.72
N LEU A 232 25.43 7.26 6.41
CA LEU A 232 24.57 6.52 7.34
C LEU A 232 24.13 7.35 8.56
N ASN A 233 24.90 8.36 8.95
CA ASN A 233 24.65 9.18 10.14
C ASN A 233 24.19 10.62 9.83
N ILE A 234 24.05 10.98 8.54
CA ILE A 234 23.73 12.35 8.10
C ILE A 234 22.39 12.88 8.65
N ASN A 235 21.43 11.99 8.89
CA ASN A 235 20.12 12.34 9.43
C ASN A 235 20.08 12.44 10.96
N LYS A 236 21.15 12.04 11.65
CA LYS A 236 21.28 12.08 13.11
C LYS A 236 22.28 13.14 13.60
N LEU A 237 22.89 13.90 12.69
CA LEU A 237 23.82 14.97 13.00
C LEU A 237 23.06 16.21 13.49
N ASP A 238 23.53 16.77 14.60
CA ASP A 238 23.12 18.09 15.09
C ASP A 238 23.84 19.20 14.30
N GLN A 239 23.36 20.43 14.42
CA GLN A 239 23.86 21.58 13.65
C GLN A 239 25.34 21.90 13.95
N GLU A 240 25.80 21.68 15.19
CA GLU A 240 27.19 21.92 15.59
C GLU A 240 28.14 20.85 15.06
N ARG A 241 27.80 19.56 15.20
CA ARG A 241 28.62 18.46 14.67
C ARG A 241 28.59 18.42 13.16
N ALA A 242 27.51 18.84 12.50
CA ALA A 242 27.49 19.01 11.05
C ALA A 242 28.52 20.05 10.59
N THR A 243 28.62 21.17 11.30
CA THR A 243 29.61 22.22 11.00
C THR A 243 31.05 21.73 11.24
N GLN A 244 31.29 20.99 12.34
CA GLN A 244 32.59 20.37 12.60
C GLN A 244 32.94 19.29 11.56
N ALA A 245 31.96 18.49 11.12
CA ALA A 245 32.15 17.49 10.08
C ALA A 245 32.53 18.12 8.74
N ILE A 246 31.89 19.22 8.35
CA ILE A 246 32.24 20.01 7.16
C ILE A 246 33.68 20.52 7.25
N ALA A 247 34.07 21.11 8.38
CA ALA A 247 35.43 21.63 8.58
C ALA A 247 36.50 20.52 8.53
N ASN A 248 36.23 19.37 9.17
CA ASN A 248 37.14 18.23 9.14
C ASN A 248 37.25 17.61 7.75
N LEU A 249 36.14 17.53 7.00
CA LEU A 249 36.14 17.04 5.62
C LEU A 249 36.94 17.98 4.70
N LYS A 250 36.76 19.30 4.81
CA LYS A 250 37.56 20.29 4.05
C LYS A 250 39.05 20.13 4.34
N LYS A 251 39.44 20.08 5.62
CA LYS A 251 40.83 19.88 6.02
C LYS A 251 41.41 18.56 5.51
N THR A 252 40.65 17.47 5.60
CA THR A 252 41.12 16.13 5.15
C THR A 252 41.28 16.09 3.63
N ILE A 253 40.43 16.81 2.89
CA ILE A 253 40.56 16.96 1.44
C ILE A 253 41.81 17.78 1.12
N ASP A 254 41.99 18.95 1.74
CA ASP A 254 43.15 19.83 1.52
C ASP A 254 44.49 19.14 1.87
N ASP A 255 44.56 18.41 2.99
CA ASP A 255 45.76 17.70 3.43
C ASP A 255 46.15 16.56 2.46
N ARG A 256 45.15 15.86 1.90
CA ARG A 256 45.38 14.76 0.95
C ARG A 256 45.63 15.24 -0.48
N GLU A 257 45.03 16.35 -0.89
CA GLU A 257 45.34 17.01 -2.16
C GLU A 257 46.78 17.55 -2.15
N ASN A 258 47.20 18.24 -1.09
CA ASN A 258 48.58 18.73 -0.97
C ASN A 258 49.62 17.59 -0.87
N GLY A 259 49.25 16.45 -0.29
CA GLY A 259 50.10 15.24 -0.25
C GLY A 259 50.24 14.52 -1.60
N GLN A 260 49.27 14.65 -2.50
CA GLN A 260 49.34 14.11 -3.87
C GLN A 260 50.15 14.98 -4.84
N VAL A 261 50.32 16.28 -4.55
CA VAL A 261 51.11 17.21 -5.37
C VAL A 261 52.62 17.13 -5.06
N ALA A 262 53.01 16.53 -3.93
CA ALA A 262 54.40 16.40 -3.49
C ALA A 262 55.06 15.03 -3.80
N ALA A 263 54.42 14.19 -4.63
CA ALA A 263 54.92 12.87 -5.04
C ALA A 263 55.21 12.80 -6.55
#